data_AF-A0A955TQE3-F1
#
_entry.id   AF-A0A955TQE3-F1
#
_cell.length_a   1.000
_cell.length_b   1.000
_cell.length_c   1.000
_cell.angle_alpha   90.00
_cell.angle_beta   90.00
_cell.angle_gamma   90.00
#
_symmetry.space_group_name_H-M   'P 1'
#
loop_
_entity.id
_entity.type
_entity.pdbx_description
1 polymer ?
#
loop_
_entity_poly.entity_id
_entity_poly.type
_entity_poly.pdbx_seq_one_letter_code
_entity_poly.pdbx_strand_id
1 'polypeptide(L)'
;MHTKHIWRVHKWHHSPTYMYWFAGVRATFPHCVFFNLPFIFALPILSKAPSLVFPLVMVEHLFRNEWMHMNVTWKSNWLEWVFVTPRYHHIHHSAAPEHPVANLGSLLTIWDRLFGTYMDPQAVKTELSFGTGEKDQSWRIMFGL
;
A
#
# COMPACT_ATOMS: atom_id res chain seq x y z
N MET A 1 -8.43 -1.47 4.18
CA MET A 1 -7.79 -1.95 5.44
C MET A 1 -7.70 -0.89 6.53
N HIS A 2 -7.98 0.39 6.24
CA HIS A 2 -7.91 1.53 7.17
C HIS A 2 -9.17 1.74 8.04
N THR A 3 -10.14 0.81 8.01
CA THR A 3 -11.28 0.82 8.94
C THR A 3 -10.82 0.39 10.33
N LYS A 4 -11.48 0.87 11.40
CA LYS A 4 -11.20 0.51 12.80
C LYS A 4 -10.97 -1.00 13.03
N HIS A 5 -11.77 -1.86 12.39
CA HIS A 5 -11.71 -3.31 12.59
C HIS A 5 -10.51 -3.98 11.91
N ILE A 6 -10.19 -3.56 10.68
CA ILE A 6 -9.13 -4.16 9.85
C ILE A 6 -7.77 -3.50 10.12
N TRP A 7 -7.75 -2.29 10.70
CA TRP A 7 -6.49 -1.57 10.99
C TRP A 7 -5.52 -2.38 11.85
N ARG A 8 -6.02 -3.17 12.81
CA ARG A 8 -5.16 -3.96 13.72
C ARG A 8 -4.22 -4.92 12.99
N VAL A 9 -4.65 -5.46 11.84
CA VAL A 9 -3.82 -6.35 11.02
C VAL A 9 -2.94 -5.59 10.02
N HIS A 10 -3.34 -4.37 9.66
CA HIS A 10 -2.67 -3.55 8.66
C HIS A 10 -1.63 -2.60 9.25
N LYS A 11 -1.81 -2.10 10.47
CA LYS A 11 -0.91 -1.13 11.11
C LYS A 11 0.55 -1.55 11.14
N TRP A 12 0.83 -2.86 11.17
CA TRP A 12 2.19 -3.41 11.14
C TRP A 12 2.91 -3.17 9.81
N HIS A 13 2.15 -2.98 8.73
CA HIS A 13 2.66 -2.50 7.45
C HIS A 13 3.09 -1.04 7.51
N HIS A 14 2.39 -0.22 8.29
CA HIS A 14 2.72 1.18 8.54
C HIS A 14 3.74 1.37 9.69
N SER A 15 4.29 0.30 10.27
CA SER A 15 5.22 0.41 11.38
C SER A 15 6.66 0.84 11.03
N PRO A 16 7.17 0.72 9.79
CA PRO A 16 8.46 1.30 9.42
C PRO A 16 8.50 2.81 9.68
N THR A 17 9.60 3.28 10.26
CA THR A 17 9.83 4.71 10.53
C THR A 17 10.50 5.43 9.36
N TYR A 18 10.83 4.70 8.29
CA TYR A 18 11.34 5.20 7.03
C TYR A 18 10.81 4.33 5.89
N MET A 19 10.66 4.91 4.70
CA MET A 19 10.25 4.18 3.50
C MET A 19 11.44 3.55 2.81
N TYR A 20 11.24 2.33 2.30
CA TYR A 20 12.18 1.55 1.50
C TYR A 20 11.40 0.42 0.83
N TRP A 21 11.93 -0.15 -0.26
CA TRP A 21 11.18 -1.10 -1.10
C TRP A 21 10.55 -2.25 -0.28
N PHE A 22 11.30 -2.84 0.66
CA PHE A 22 10.88 -3.97 1.48
C PHE A 22 9.83 -3.61 2.54
N ALA A 23 9.50 -2.32 2.75
CA ALA A 23 8.36 -1.94 3.56
C ALA A 23 7.05 -2.55 2.99
N GLY A 24 7.00 -2.77 1.68
CA GLY A 24 5.89 -3.41 0.98
C GLY A 24 5.58 -4.83 1.45
N VAL A 25 6.60 -5.62 1.81
CA VAL A 25 6.43 -7.02 2.24
C VAL A 25 6.27 -7.16 3.75
N ARG A 26 6.38 -6.06 4.50
CA ARG A 26 6.14 -6.04 5.93
C ARG A 26 4.64 -6.13 6.18
N ALA A 27 4.15 -7.36 6.28
CA ALA A 27 2.74 -7.64 6.46
C ALA A 27 2.55 -8.79 7.46
N THR A 28 1.39 -8.80 8.10
CA THR A 28 0.98 -9.90 8.97
C THR A 28 0.34 -11.01 8.14
N PHE A 29 0.28 -12.24 8.65
CA PHE A 29 -0.42 -13.31 7.92
C PHE A 29 -1.88 -12.94 7.58
N PRO A 30 -2.68 -12.40 8.53
CA PRO A 30 -4.02 -11.91 8.22
C PRO A 30 -4.02 -10.78 7.18
N HIS A 31 -3.06 -9.85 7.23
CA HIS A 31 -2.92 -8.82 6.20
C HIS A 31 -2.80 -9.48 4.83
N CYS A 32 -1.83 -10.40 4.65
CA CYS A 32 -1.62 -11.10 3.38
C CYS A 32 -2.89 -11.79 2.88
N VAL A 33 -3.67 -12.42 3.77
CA VAL A 33 -4.95 -13.04 3.39
C VAL A 33 -5.96 -11.99 2.92
N PHE A 34 -6.23 -10.95 3.71
CA PHE A 34 -7.21 -9.92 3.38
C PHE A 34 -6.87 -9.16 2.10
N PHE A 35 -5.59 -8.83 1.91
CA PHE A 35 -5.12 -8.12 0.73
C PHE A 35 -5.26 -8.96 -0.55
N ASN A 36 -5.12 -10.29 -0.44
CA ASN A 36 -5.21 -11.20 -1.58
C ASN A 36 -6.61 -11.79 -1.82
N LEU A 37 -7.63 -11.44 -1.02
CA LEU A 37 -9.01 -11.90 -1.22
C LEU A 37 -9.52 -11.67 -2.66
N PRO A 38 -9.31 -10.50 -3.30
CA PRO A 38 -9.75 -10.30 -4.68
C PRO A 38 -9.17 -11.33 -5.66
N PHE A 39 -7.90 -11.72 -5.49
CA PHE A 39 -7.26 -12.75 -6.32
C PHE A 39 -7.83 -14.14 -6.04
N ILE A 40 -8.08 -14.47 -4.76
CA ILE A 40 -8.71 -15.73 -4.35
C ILE A 40 -10.09 -15.87 -4.99
N PHE A 41 -10.92 -14.82 -4.94
CA PHE A 41 -12.24 -14.83 -5.57
C PHE A 41 -12.18 -14.80 -7.10
N ALA A 42 -11.11 -14.28 -7.69
CA ALA A 42 -10.89 -14.31 -9.13
C ALA A 42 -10.38 -15.67 -9.66
N LEU A 43 -9.96 -16.61 -8.79
CA LEU A 43 -9.40 -17.91 -9.20
C LEU A 43 -10.26 -18.70 -10.21
N PRO A 44 -11.60 -18.78 -10.09
CA PRO A 44 -12.43 -19.50 -11.07
C PRO A 44 -12.41 -18.89 -12.48
N ILE A 45 -12.13 -17.58 -12.57
CA ILE A 45 -11.98 -16.87 -13.84
C ILE A 45 -10.55 -17.08 -14.35
N LEU A 46 -9.56 -16.94 -13.48
CA LEU A 46 -8.14 -17.11 -13.80
C LEU A 46 -7.80 -18.55 -14.20
N SER A 47 -8.52 -19.56 -13.70
CA SER A 47 -8.29 -20.96 -14.04
C SER A 47 -8.58 -21.30 -15.51
N LYS A 48 -9.33 -20.44 -16.21
CA LYS A 48 -9.59 -20.54 -17.66
C LYS A 48 -8.58 -19.77 -18.50
N ALA A 49 -7.72 -18.97 -17.88
CA ALA A 49 -6.74 -18.15 -18.56
C ALA A 49 -5.52 -18.99 -18.98
N PRO A 50 -4.75 -18.54 -19.99
CA PRO A 50 -3.47 -19.16 -20.32
C PRO A 50 -2.56 -19.26 -19.09
N SER A 51 -1.80 -20.35 -18.96
CA SER A 51 -0.94 -20.61 -17.79
C SER A 51 0.04 -19.48 -17.49
N LEU A 52 0.43 -18.69 -18.51
CA LEU A 52 1.30 -17.53 -18.39
C LEU A 52 0.66 -16.35 -17.62
N VAL A 53 -0.66 -16.28 -17.52
CA VAL A 53 -1.33 -15.15 -16.82
C VAL A 53 -0.98 -15.12 -15.33
N PHE A 54 -0.92 -16.28 -14.69
CA PHE A 54 -0.61 -16.35 -13.26
C PHE A 54 0.77 -15.78 -12.90
N PRO A 55 1.90 -16.21 -13.51
CA PRO A 55 3.20 -15.62 -13.21
C PRO A 55 3.29 -14.14 -13.59
N LEU A 56 2.61 -13.68 -14.65
CA LEU A 56 2.58 -12.26 -15.01
C LEU A 56 1.91 -11.41 -13.92
N VAL A 57 0.77 -11.85 -13.38
CA VAL A 57 0.10 -11.18 -12.27
C VAL A 57 0.96 -11.17 -11.02
N MET A 58 1.65 -12.27 -10.71
CA MET A 58 2.57 -12.34 -9.56
C MET A 58 3.74 -11.36 -9.70
N VAL A 59 4.35 -11.28 -10.89
CA VAL A 59 5.46 -10.35 -11.16
C VAL A 59 4.98 -8.90 -11.11
N GLU A 60 3.82 -8.58 -11.69
CA GLU A 60 3.21 -7.24 -11.59
C GLU A 60 2.97 -6.86 -10.14
N HIS A 61 2.39 -7.77 -9.35
CA HIS A 61 2.07 -7.51 -7.95
C HIS A 61 3.33 -7.19 -7.13
N LEU A 62 4.38 -7.99 -7.28
CA LEU A 62 5.66 -7.76 -6.62
C LEU A 62 6.28 -6.44 -7.06
N PHE A 63 6.39 -6.21 -8.36
CA PHE A 63 7.01 -5.00 -8.89
C PHE A 63 6.27 -3.73 -8.44
N ARG A 64 4.94 -3.73 -8.56
CA ARG A 64 4.10 -2.61 -8.11
C ARG A 64 4.25 -2.37 -6.62
N ASN A 65 4.25 -3.45 -5.81
CA ASN A 65 4.36 -3.33 -4.36
C ASN A 65 5.71 -2.73 -3.95
N GLU A 66 6.82 -3.20 -4.51
CA GLU A 66 8.14 -2.65 -4.21
C GLU A 66 8.28 -1.21 -4.76
N TRP A 67 7.75 -0.94 -5.96
CA TRP A 67 7.76 0.38 -6.60
C TRP A 67 7.19 1.46 -5.69
N MET A 68 5.95 1.30 -5.22
CA MET A 68 5.28 2.35 -4.44
C MET A 68 5.91 2.58 -3.06
N HIS A 69 6.74 1.67 -2.56
CA HIS A 69 7.44 1.81 -1.27
C HIS A 69 8.91 2.27 -1.41
N MET A 70 9.41 2.47 -2.63
CA MET A 70 10.79 2.93 -2.84
C MET A 70 11.09 4.22 -2.06
N ASN A 71 12.33 4.33 -1.57
CA ASN A 71 12.82 5.53 -0.89
C ASN A 71 13.24 6.63 -1.89
N VAL A 72 12.37 6.94 -2.86
CA VAL A 72 12.64 7.94 -3.90
C VAL A 72 11.41 8.80 -4.04
N THR A 73 11.57 10.10 -3.84
CA THR A 73 10.48 11.07 -4.02
C THR A 73 10.87 12.08 -5.09
N TRP A 74 9.97 12.30 -6.05
CA TRP A 74 10.13 13.33 -7.07
C TRP A 74 8.76 13.86 -7.44
N LYS A 75 8.70 15.10 -7.91
CA LYS A 75 7.46 15.69 -8.41
C LYS A 75 7.20 15.16 -9.81
N SER A 76 6.07 14.50 -10.02
CA SER A 76 5.69 13.98 -11.33
C SER A 76 4.21 14.18 -11.61
N ASN A 77 3.86 15.41 -12.00
CA ASN A 77 2.47 15.86 -12.14
C ASN A 77 1.61 14.94 -13.02
N TRP A 78 2.09 14.60 -14.22
CA TRP A 78 1.33 13.77 -15.16
C TRP A 78 1.33 12.29 -14.73
N LEU A 79 2.43 11.80 -14.15
CA LEU A 79 2.54 10.42 -13.72
C LEU A 79 1.61 10.15 -12.54
N GLU A 80 1.56 11.04 -11.55
CA GLU A 80 0.67 10.98 -10.38
C GLU A 80 -0.81 11.21 -10.73
N TRP A 81 -1.08 11.70 -11.94
CA TRP A 81 -2.44 11.79 -12.46
C TRP A 81 -2.99 10.42 -12.89
N VAL A 82 -2.10 9.47 -13.21
CA VAL A 82 -2.48 8.13 -13.70
C VAL A 82 -2.06 7.04 -12.72
N PHE A 83 -0.79 7.02 -12.33
CA PHE A 83 -0.13 5.97 -11.56
C PHE A 83 0.23 6.39 -10.16
N VAL A 84 0.16 5.42 -9.25
CA VAL A 84 0.65 5.57 -7.88
C VAL A 84 2.18 5.60 -7.91
N THR A 85 2.76 6.76 -7.59
CA THR A 85 4.21 6.94 -7.44
C THR A 85 4.63 6.68 -5.99
N PRO A 86 5.93 6.52 -5.69
CA PRO A 86 6.35 6.36 -4.31
C PRO A 86 5.98 7.59 -3.48
N ARG A 87 6.20 8.81 -3.98
CA ARG A 87 5.77 10.05 -3.32
C ARG A 87 4.28 10.08 -3.01
N TYR A 88 3.44 9.59 -3.92
CA TYR A 88 1.99 9.51 -3.74
C TYR A 88 1.61 8.54 -2.61
N HIS A 89 2.23 7.35 -2.59
CA HIS A 89 1.99 6.30 -1.61
C HIS A 89 2.64 6.58 -0.24
N HIS A 90 3.68 7.41 -0.18
CA HIS A 90 4.25 7.83 1.10
C HIS A 90 3.24 8.61 1.95
N ILE A 91 2.30 9.34 1.31
CA ILE A 91 1.23 10.05 2.02
C ILE A 91 0.31 9.06 2.73
N HIS A 92 0.03 7.91 2.11
CA HIS A 92 -0.72 6.82 2.74
C HIS A 92 0.00 6.26 3.98
N HIS A 93 1.33 6.15 3.91
CA HIS A 93 2.16 5.70 5.03
C HIS A 93 2.43 6.77 6.10
N SER A 94 2.04 8.02 5.84
CA SER A 94 2.34 9.13 6.72
C SER A 94 1.66 8.98 8.08
N ALA A 95 2.42 9.24 9.15
CA ALA A 95 1.92 9.31 10.51
C ALA A 95 1.23 10.65 10.84
N ALA A 96 1.14 11.57 9.87
CA ALA A 96 0.55 12.88 10.09
C ALA A 96 -0.98 12.78 10.29
N PRO A 97 -1.56 13.45 11.31
CA PRO A 97 -2.99 13.39 11.61
C PRO A 97 -3.93 13.81 10.47
N GLU A 98 -3.42 14.59 9.52
CA GLU A 98 -4.11 15.03 8.31
C GLU A 98 -4.21 13.96 7.21
N HIS A 99 -3.46 12.85 7.30
CA HIS A 99 -3.37 11.80 6.27
C HIS A 99 -3.99 10.42 6.62
N PRO A 100 -4.99 10.28 7.51
CA PRO A 100 -5.36 8.98 8.08
C PRO A 100 -6.00 8.00 7.07
N VAL A 101 -6.60 8.53 6.00
CA VAL A 101 -7.26 7.75 4.94
C VAL A 101 -6.99 8.41 3.59
N ALA A 102 -5.72 8.63 3.28
CA ALA A 102 -5.28 9.25 2.03
C ALA A 102 -4.66 8.21 1.10
N ASN A 103 -4.86 8.40 -0.21
CA ASN A 103 -4.11 7.73 -1.29
C ASN A 103 -4.03 6.20 -1.13
N LEU A 104 -5.19 5.55 -0.99
CA LEU A 104 -5.31 4.10 -0.76
C LEU A 104 -5.05 3.24 -2.00
N GLY A 105 -4.97 3.84 -3.19
CA GLY A 105 -4.71 3.13 -4.44
C GLY A 105 -3.31 2.48 -4.46
N SER A 106 -3.20 1.35 -5.16
CA SER A 106 -1.92 0.63 -5.29
C SER A 106 -1.30 0.68 -6.70
N LEU A 107 -2.10 0.96 -7.73
CA LEU A 107 -1.63 1.07 -9.13
C LEU A 107 -2.08 2.37 -9.78
N LEU A 108 -3.39 2.61 -9.79
CA LEU A 108 -4.01 3.74 -10.47
C LEU A 108 -4.61 4.72 -9.46
N THR A 109 -4.34 6.00 -9.66
CA THR A 109 -4.79 7.06 -8.76
C THR A 109 -6.25 7.48 -9.03
N ILE A 110 -6.86 6.96 -10.09
CA ILE A 110 -8.28 7.15 -10.40
C ILE A 110 -9.19 6.64 -9.28
N TRP A 111 -8.82 5.56 -8.61
CA TRP A 111 -9.62 4.98 -7.53
C TRP A 111 -9.75 5.95 -6.36
N ASP A 112 -8.65 6.61 -5.98
CA ASP A 112 -8.68 7.60 -4.91
C ASP A 112 -9.52 8.83 -5.26
N ARG A 113 -9.54 9.23 -6.53
CA ARG A 113 -10.38 10.33 -7.02
C ARG A 113 -11.85 9.94 -7.01
N LEU A 114 -12.17 8.72 -7.46
CA LEU A 114 -13.55 8.21 -7.49
C LEU A 114 -14.13 8.02 -6.10
N PHE A 115 -13.31 7.58 -5.14
CA PHE A 115 -13.76 7.27 -3.77
C PHE A 115 -13.46 8.38 -2.74
N GLY A 116 -12.93 9.53 -3.18
CA GLY A 116 -12.71 10.69 -2.32
C GLY A 116 -11.58 10.53 -1.29
N THR A 117 -10.63 9.61 -1.53
CA THR A 117 -9.42 9.41 -0.71
C THR A 117 -8.19 10.09 -1.30
N TYR A 118 -8.34 10.78 -2.43
CA TYR A 118 -7.24 11.50 -3.08
C TYR A 118 -6.76 12.66 -2.23
N MET A 119 -5.45 12.68 -1.99
CA MET A 119 -4.73 13.80 -1.44
C MET A 119 -3.60 14.21 -2.38
N ASP A 120 -3.58 15.50 -2.72
CA ASP A 120 -2.62 16.05 -3.66
C ASP A 120 -1.19 16.05 -3.09
N PRO A 121 -0.24 15.32 -3.70
CA PRO A 121 1.15 15.35 -3.28
C PRO A 121 1.83 16.73 -3.42
N GLN A 122 1.23 17.69 -4.12
CA GLN A 122 1.70 19.07 -4.18
C GLN A 122 1.29 19.91 -2.96
N ALA A 123 0.20 19.55 -2.29
CA ALA A 123 -0.30 20.27 -1.11
C ALA A 123 0.45 19.90 0.18
N VAL A 124 1.14 18.76 0.18
CA VAL A 124 1.90 18.25 1.32
C VAL A 124 3.22 19.02 1.44
N LYS A 125 3.34 19.85 2.48
CA LYS A 125 4.57 20.56 2.83
C LYS A 125 5.58 19.54 3.38
N THR A 126 6.71 19.39 2.71
CA THR A 126 7.67 18.29 2.94
C THR A 126 8.32 18.33 4.33
N GLU A 127 7.95 17.38 5.18
CA GLU A 127 8.74 16.21 5.64
C GLU A 127 7.72 15.21 6.21
N LEU A 128 7.61 14.02 5.62
CA LEU A 128 6.69 13.01 6.14
C LEU A 128 7.37 12.25 7.27
N SER A 129 6.65 12.11 8.39
CA SER A 129 6.99 11.14 9.42
C SER A 129 6.27 9.82 9.16
N PHE A 130 6.88 8.71 9.55
CA PHE A 130 6.35 7.35 9.38
C PHE A 130 6.41 6.59 10.71
N GLY A 131 5.72 5.46 10.75
CA GLY A 131 5.67 4.59 11.91
C GLY A 131 4.40 4.77 12.72
N THR A 132 4.04 3.74 13.47
CA THR A 132 2.82 3.72 14.30
C THR A 132 3.05 4.23 15.72
N GLY A 133 4.31 4.48 16.12
CA GLY A 133 4.70 4.78 17.50
C GLY A 133 4.65 3.56 18.44
N GLU A 134 4.18 2.39 17.97
CA GLU A 134 4.19 1.14 18.75
C GLU A 134 5.52 0.41 18.59
N LYS A 135 5.98 -0.28 19.65
CA LYS A 135 7.15 -1.16 19.56
C LYS A 135 6.83 -2.38 18.69
N ASP A 136 7.67 -2.58 17.68
CA ASP A 136 7.66 -3.76 16.83
C ASP A 136 8.04 -5.01 17.64
N GLN A 137 7.06 -5.88 17.90
CA GLN A 137 7.30 -7.19 18.48
C GLN A 137 7.04 -8.24 17.39
N SER A 138 8.04 -9.05 17.04
CA SER A 138 7.99 -9.95 15.89
C SER A 138 6.79 -10.90 15.91
N TRP A 139 6.35 -11.35 17.09
CA TRP A 139 5.15 -12.20 17.22
C TRP A 139 3.84 -11.45 16.90
N ARG A 140 3.73 -10.16 17.24
CA ARG A 140 2.57 -9.33 16.89
C ARG A 140 2.48 -9.10 15.39
N ILE A 141 3.63 -8.96 14.73
CA ILE A 141 3.72 -8.86 13.27
C ILE A 141 3.33 -10.19 12.62
N MET A 142 3.80 -11.35 13.13
CA MET A 142 3.41 -12.64 12.55
C MET A 142 1.89 -12.88 12.63
N PHE A 143 1.26 -12.59 13.77
CA PHE A 143 -0.14 -12.96 14.03
C PHE A 143 -1.17 -11.82 13.89
N GLY A 144 -0.74 -10.57 13.70
CA GLY A 144 -1.67 -9.42 13.57
C GLY A 144 -2.30 -8.94 14.87
N LEU A 145 -1.59 -9.06 16.01
CA LEU A 145 -2.11 -8.78 17.37
C LEU A 145 -1.80 -7.38 17.91
#